data_AF-A0A485AUV3-F1
#
_entry.id   AF-A0A485AUV3-F1
#
_cell.length_a   1.000
_cell.length_b   1.000
_cell.length_c   1.000
_cell.angle_alpha   90.00
_cell.angle_beta   90.00
_cell.angle_gamma   90.00
#
_symmetry.space_group_name_H-M   'P 1'
#
loop_
_entity.id
_entity.type
_entity.pdbx_description
1 polymer ?
#
loop_
_entity_poly.entity_id
_entity_poly.type
_entity_poly.pdbx_seq_one_letter_code
_entity_poly.pdbx_strand_id
1 'polypeptide(L)'
;MTQRVLRKGLLALVVTSALAASPAFAAKDVVVAVGSNFTTLDPYDANDTLSQAVAKSFYQGLFGLDKEMKLQNVLAESYTISPDGLVYTIKLHSGVKFQDGSDFNAEAVKVNLDRASQS
;
A
#
# COMPACT_ATOMS: atom_id res chain seq x y z
N MET A 1 -17.68 3.88 -61.19
CA MET A 1 -16.24 4.18 -61.10
C MET A 1 -15.94 4.75 -59.70
N THR A 2 -16.11 3.99 -58.60
CA THR A 2 -16.14 4.64 -57.27
C THR A 2 -15.94 3.74 -56.03
N GLN A 3 -15.14 2.66 -56.09
CA GLN A 3 -14.96 1.79 -54.89
C GLN A 3 -13.52 1.46 -54.48
N ARG A 4 -12.48 2.00 -55.15
CA ARG A 4 -11.08 1.64 -54.84
C ARG A 4 -10.36 2.56 -53.84
N VAL A 5 -10.96 3.67 -53.41
CA VAL A 5 -10.25 4.68 -52.59
C VAL A 5 -10.46 4.47 -51.08
N LEU A 6 -11.56 3.83 -50.65
CA LEU A 6 -11.94 3.75 -49.24
C LEU A 6 -11.15 2.70 -48.43
N ARG A 7 -10.63 1.64 -49.08
CA ARG A 7 -9.83 0.59 -48.41
C ARG A 7 -8.40 1.00 -48.08
N LYS A 8 -7.86 2.03 -48.74
CA LYS A 8 -6.48 2.49 -48.52
C LYS A 8 -6.34 3.45 -47.33
N GLY A 9 -7.43 4.12 -46.91
CA GLY A 9 -7.44 5.02 -45.76
C GLY A 9 -7.45 4.30 -44.41
N LEU A 10 -8.11 3.13 -44.33
CA LEU A 10 -8.27 2.39 -43.07
C LEU A 10 -6.96 1.75 -42.60
N LEU A 11 -6.09 1.30 -43.52
CA LEU A 11 -4.79 0.72 -43.20
C LEU A 11 -3.79 1.77 -42.69
N ALA A 12 -3.86 3.02 -43.17
CA ALA A 12 -2.99 4.09 -42.73
C ALA A 12 -3.31 4.57 -41.29
N LEU A 13 -4.56 4.46 -40.86
CA LEU A 13 -5.02 4.89 -39.53
C LEU A 13 -4.72 3.87 -38.41
N VAL A 14 -4.64 2.58 -38.76
CA VAL A 14 -4.28 1.50 -37.81
C VAL A 14 -2.78 1.50 -37.51
N VAL A 15 -1.94 1.86 -38.49
CA VAL A 15 -0.48 1.93 -38.29
C VAL A 15 -0.09 3.12 -37.41
N THR A 16 -0.77 4.26 -37.50
CA THR A 16 -0.46 5.43 -36.66
C THR A 16 -0.91 5.29 -35.20
N SER A 17 -1.95 4.52 -34.92
CA SER A 17 -2.40 4.24 -33.54
C SER A 17 -1.50 3.24 -32.80
N ALA A 18 -0.81 2.34 -33.51
CA ALA A 18 0.15 1.42 -32.92
C ALA A 18 1.48 2.09 -32.52
N LEU A 19 1.89 3.17 -33.21
CA LEU A 19 3.11 3.92 -32.87
C LEU A 19 2.94 4.92 -31.71
N ALA A 20 1.71 5.22 -31.29
CA ALA A 20 1.44 6.07 -30.12
C ALA A 20 1.43 5.29 -28.80
N ALA A 21 1.41 3.96 -28.85
CA ALA A 21 1.46 3.08 -27.69
C ALA A 21 2.90 2.64 -27.36
N SER A 22 3.80 3.61 -27.17
CA SER A 22 5.08 3.31 -26.53
C SER A 22 4.78 2.88 -25.09
N PRO A 23 5.24 1.71 -24.62
CA PRO A 23 5.14 1.39 -23.20
C PRO A 23 5.92 2.47 -22.45
N ALA A 24 5.25 3.16 -21.53
CA ALA A 24 5.91 4.08 -20.63
C ALA A 24 6.88 3.25 -19.78
N PHE A 25 8.16 3.25 -20.14
CA PHE A 25 9.24 2.72 -19.32
C PHE A 25 9.43 3.68 -18.13
N ALA A 26 8.57 3.56 -17.12
CA ALA A 26 8.84 4.15 -15.83
C ALA A 26 10.08 3.45 -15.24
N ALA A 27 11.05 4.24 -14.79
CA ALA A 27 12.17 3.72 -13.99
C ALA A 27 11.58 2.98 -12.77
N LYS A 28 12.00 1.73 -12.56
CA LYS A 28 11.51 0.88 -11.47
C LYS A 28 12.13 1.25 -10.12
N ASP A 29 13.29 1.90 -10.15
CA ASP A 29 14.07 2.23 -8.97
C ASP A 29 13.86 3.70 -8.60
N VAL A 30 13.60 3.94 -7.32
CA VAL A 30 13.49 5.28 -6.74
C VAL A 30 14.62 5.45 -5.72
N VAL A 31 15.44 6.47 -5.92
CA VAL A 31 16.49 6.86 -4.96
C VAL A 31 16.03 8.09 -4.22
N VAL A 32 15.92 7.98 -2.89
CA VAL A 32 15.53 9.09 -2.01
C VAL A 32 16.70 9.46 -1.12
N ALA A 33 17.12 10.72 -1.14
CA ALA A 33 18.07 11.24 -0.18
C ALA A 33 17.37 11.47 1.17
N VAL A 34 17.94 10.93 2.24
CA VAL A 34 17.44 11.11 3.60
C VAL A 34 18.35 12.07 4.37
N GLY A 35 17.76 12.93 5.19
CA GLY A 35 18.48 14.01 5.90
C GLY A 35 19.36 13.55 7.07
N SER A 36 19.24 12.29 7.48
CA SER A 36 20.03 11.68 8.56
C SER A 36 20.04 10.16 8.42
N ASN A 37 20.86 9.48 9.23
CA ASN A 37 20.75 8.03 9.39
C ASN A 37 19.49 7.67 10.19
N PHE A 38 18.97 6.46 9.96
CA PHE A 38 17.93 5.85 10.78
C PHE A 38 18.51 5.44 12.14
N THR A 39 17.73 5.60 13.20
CA THR A 39 18.11 5.18 14.55
C THR A 39 17.78 3.71 14.79
N THR A 40 16.68 3.23 14.21
CA THR A 40 16.21 1.83 14.28
C THR A 40 15.27 1.51 13.12
N LEU A 41 15.07 0.22 12.86
CA LEU A 41 14.04 -0.29 11.94
C LEU A 41 12.89 -0.99 12.68
N ASP A 42 12.96 -1.04 14.02
CA ASP A 42 11.88 -1.54 14.85
C ASP A 42 10.85 -0.43 15.08
N PRO A 43 9.59 -0.60 14.62
CA PRO A 43 8.56 0.43 14.79
C PRO A 43 8.20 0.68 16.26
N TYR A 44 8.50 -0.23 17.18
CA TYR A 44 8.25 -0.07 18.61
C TYR A 44 9.32 0.78 19.32
N ASP A 45 10.55 0.79 18.81
CA ASP A 45 11.67 1.56 19.39
C ASP A 45 11.92 2.90 18.68
N ALA A 46 11.30 3.13 17.50
CA ALA A 46 11.52 4.31 16.68
C ALA A 46 10.92 5.57 17.31
N ASN A 47 11.77 6.46 17.85
CA ASN A 47 11.36 7.73 18.46
C ASN A 47 11.54 8.96 17.55
N ASP A 48 12.10 8.79 16.35
CA ASP A 48 12.31 9.87 15.38
C ASP A 48 11.42 9.71 14.14
N THR A 49 11.13 10.83 13.48
CA THR A 49 10.23 10.89 12.33
C THR A 49 10.75 10.12 11.13
N LEU A 50 12.07 10.09 10.91
CA LEU A 50 12.65 9.49 9.71
C LEU A 50 12.58 7.96 9.79
N SER A 51 12.95 7.37 10.93
CA SER A 51 12.85 5.93 11.17
C SER A 51 11.40 5.45 11.06
N GLN A 52 10.44 6.20 11.62
CA GLN A 52 9.02 5.90 11.46
C GLN A 52 8.54 6.00 10.00
N ALA A 53 9.01 6.99 9.24
CA ALA A 53 8.65 7.14 7.84
C ALA A 53 9.15 5.96 6.98
N VAL A 54 10.36 5.49 7.25
CA VAL A 54 10.93 4.34 6.54
C VAL A 54 10.27 3.03 6.97
N ALA A 55 9.99 2.84 8.26
CA ALA A 55 9.24 1.68 8.76
C ALA A 55 7.90 1.49 8.04
N LYS A 56 7.18 2.58 7.72
CA LYS A 56 5.92 2.55 6.96
C LYS A 56 6.05 2.06 5.51
N SER A 57 7.28 1.90 5.00
CA SER A 57 7.52 1.37 3.66
C SER A 57 7.45 -0.16 3.61
N PHE A 58 7.61 -0.84 4.75
CA PHE A 58 7.60 -2.31 4.84
C PHE A 58 6.71 -2.87 5.95
N TYR A 59 6.24 -2.05 6.89
CA TYR A 59 5.20 -2.41 7.84
C TYR A 59 3.87 -1.71 7.53
N GLN A 60 2.77 -2.40 7.82
CA GLN A 60 1.42 -1.87 7.73
C GLN A 60 0.68 -2.14 9.05
N GLY A 61 -0.08 -1.15 9.51
CA GLY A 61 -0.95 -1.27 10.69
C GLY A 61 -2.36 -1.73 10.33
N LEU A 62 -3.19 -1.96 11.34
CA LEU A 62 -4.63 -2.21 11.15
C LEU A 62 -5.33 -1.00 10.50
N PHE A 63 -4.93 0.20 10.94
CA PHE A 63 -5.44 1.47 10.48
C PHE A 63 -4.30 2.40 10.05
N GLY A 64 -4.62 3.35 9.18
CA GLY A 64 -3.73 4.40 8.73
C GLY A 64 -4.45 5.75 8.66
N LEU A 65 -3.71 6.79 8.31
CA LEU A 65 -4.25 8.12 8.02
C LEU A 65 -4.01 8.45 6.56
N ASP A 66 -5.02 9.02 5.90
CA ASP A 66 -4.85 9.60 4.56
C ASP A 66 -4.21 10.99 4.60
N LYS A 67 -4.07 11.62 3.42
CA LYS A 67 -3.44 12.94 3.28
C LYS A 67 -4.25 14.03 3.99
N GLU A 68 -5.54 13.79 4.18
CA GLU A 68 -6.49 14.67 4.86
C GLU A 68 -6.60 14.34 6.36
N MET A 69 -5.72 13.48 6.90
CA MET A 69 -5.70 13.05 8.29
C MET A 69 -6.96 12.30 8.73
N LYS A 70 -7.66 11.66 7.79
CA LYS A 70 -8.82 10.81 8.11
C LYS A 70 -8.37 9.36 8.31
N LEU A 71 -9.04 8.70 9.24
CA LEU A 71 -8.82 7.29 9.54
C LEU A 71 -9.19 6.42 8.33
N GLN A 72 -8.27 5.55 7.95
CA GLN A 72 -8.43 4.58 6.88
C GLN A 72 -8.19 3.17 7.40
N ASN A 73 -9.02 2.25 6.92
CA ASN A 73 -8.87 0.82 7.14
C ASN A 73 -7.76 0.30 6.21
N VAL A 74 -6.73 -0.34 6.76
CA VAL A 74 -5.57 -0.85 5.99
C VAL A 74 -5.56 -2.38 6.02
N LEU A 75 -5.23 -2.97 7.16
CA LEU A 75 -5.30 -4.43 7.37
C LEU A 75 -6.59 -4.86 8.08
N ALA A 76 -7.29 -3.92 8.70
CA ALA A 76 -8.66 -4.12 9.14
C ALA A 76 -9.62 -3.98 7.95
N GLU A 77 -10.55 -4.90 7.79
CA GLU A 77 -11.68 -4.78 6.86
C GLU A 77 -12.74 -3.83 7.43
N SER A 78 -13.08 -4.03 8.71
CA SER A 78 -14.05 -3.20 9.43
C SER A 78 -13.84 -3.31 10.94
N TYR A 79 -14.50 -2.45 11.71
CA TYR A 79 -14.52 -2.55 13.16
C TYR A 79 -15.86 -2.10 13.73
N THR A 80 -16.19 -2.61 14.92
CA THR A 80 -17.33 -2.16 15.73
C THR A 80 -16.84 -1.78 17.12
N ILE A 81 -17.56 -0.86 17.75
CA ILE A 81 -17.26 -0.35 19.10
C ILE A 81 -18.46 -0.64 19.99
N SER A 82 -18.22 -1.15 21.20
CA SER A 82 -19.26 -1.33 22.21
C SER A 82 -19.84 0.02 22.68
N PRO A 83 -21.06 0.02 23.26
CA PRO A 83 -21.70 1.26 23.71
C PRO A 83 -20.92 2.07 24.75
N ASP A 84 -20.10 1.39 25.56
CA ASP A 84 -19.22 2.00 26.57
C ASP A 84 -17.87 2.47 26.00
N GLY A 85 -17.57 2.18 24.73
CA GLY A 85 -16.33 2.59 24.07
C GLY A 85 -15.09 1.80 24.50
N LEU A 86 -15.24 0.71 25.25
CA LEU A 86 -14.11 -0.05 25.83
C LEU A 86 -13.75 -1.30 25.02
N VAL A 87 -14.67 -1.83 24.22
CA VAL A 87 -14.46 -3.05 23.43
C VAL A 87 -14.51 -2.71 21.95
N TYR A 88 -13.41 -3.00 21.26
CA TYR A 88 -13.28 -2.84 19.82
C TYR A 88 -13.20 -4.23 19.19
N THR A 89 -14.13 -4.57 18.30
CA THR A 89 -14.07 -5.81 17.52
C THR A 89 -13.63 -5.46 16.11
N ILE A 90 -12.46 -5.98 15.70
CA ILE A 90 -11.87 -5.68 14.39
C ILE A 90 -11.96 -6.93 13.51
N LYS A 91 -12.56 -6.78 12.33
CA LYS A 91 -12.54 -7.80 11.29
C LYS A 91 -11.30 -7.60 10.42
N LEU A 92 -10.48 -8.62 10.25
CA LEU A 92 -9.24 -8.56 9.47
C LEU A 92 -9.47 -8.93 8.01
N HIS A 93 -8.69 -8.34 7.10
CA HIS A 93 -8.64 -8.78 5.71
C HIS A 93 -8.18 -10.25 5.62
N SER A 94 -8.86 -11.03 4.78
CA SER A 94 -8.52 -12.43 4.53
C SER A 94 -7.48 -12.59 3.40
N GLY A 95 -6.66 -13.64 3.49
CA GLY A 95 -5.67 -13.97 2.47
C GLY A 95 -4.43 -13.07 2.44
N VAL A 96 -4.27 -12.19 3.43
CA VAL A 96 -3.06 -11.38 3.58
C VAL A 96 -1.95 -12.26 4.16
N LYS A 97 -0.74 -12.12 3.60
CA LYS A 97 0.45 -12.85 4.02
C LYS A 97 1.59 -11.90 4.35
N PHE A 98 2.41 -12.29 5.30
CA PHE A 98 3.69 -11.64 5.55
C PHE A 98 4.71 -11.99 4.45
N GLN A 99 5.82 -11.26 4.44
CA GLN A 99 6.88 -11.45 3.44
C GLN A 99 7.55 -12.83 3.52
N ASP A 100 7.49 -13.50 4.67
CA ASP A 100 7.98 -14.87 4.88
C ASP A 100 6.96 -15.96 4.47
N GLY A 101 5.76 -15.56 4.03
CA GLY A 101 4.68 -16.44 3.60
C GLY A 101 3.69 -16.86 4.70
N SER A 102 3.96 -16.51 5.96
CA SER A 102 3.04 -16.76 7.07
C SER A 102 1.74 -15.95 6.93
N ASP A 103 0.64 -16.45 7.51
CA ASP A 103 -0.67 -15.81 7.41
C ASP A 103 -0.82 -14.65 8.39
N PHE A 104 -1.42 -13.56 7.91
CA PHE A 104 -1.88 -12.49 8.77
C PHE A 104 -3.21 -12.86 9.41
N ASN A 105 -3.23 -12.98 10.74
CA ASN A 105 -4.40 -13.40 11.52
C ASN A 105 -4.48 -12.68 12.88
N ALA A 106 -5.51 -12.97 13.66
CA ALA A 106 -5.75 -12.34 14.96
C ALA A 106 -4.66 -12.64 15.99
N GLU A 107 -4.00 -13.80 15.91
CA GLU A 107 -2.89 -14.16 16.81
C GLU A 107 -1.66 -13.30 16.54
N ALA A 108 -1.33 -13.09 15.27
CA ALA A 108 -0.26 -12.19 14.86
C ALA A 108 -0.52 -10.75 15.34
N VAL A 109 -1.78 -10.28 15.21
CA VAL A 109 -2.17 -8.96 15.74
C VAL A 109 -2.01 -8.91 17.26
N LYS A 110 -2.47 -9.93 17.98
CA LYS A 110 -2.37 -10.00 19.44
C LYS A 110 -0.91 -9.93 19.90
N VAL A 111 -0.01 -10.73 19.31
CA VAL A 111 1.42 -10.72 19.66
C VAL A 111 2.03 -9.32 19.52
N ASN A 112 1.67 -8.60 18.46
CA ASN A 112 2.13 -7.23 18.22
C ASN A 112 1.57 -6.22 19.25
N LEU A 113 0.30 -6.35 19.64
CA LEU A 113 -0.29 -5.50 20.69
C LEU A 113 0.25 -5.83 22.09
N ASP A 114 0.48 -7.11 22.38
CA ASP A 114 1.09 -7.57 23.61
C ASP A 114 2.52 -7.02 23.74
N ARG A 115 3.28 -6.97 22.63
CA ARG A 115 4.59 -6.33 22.61
C ARG A 115 4.51 -4.83 22.88
N ALA A 116 3.53 -4.15 22.29
CA ALA A 116 3.32 -2.71 22.47
C ALA A 116 3.02 -2.33 23.93
N SER A 117 2.26 -3.17 24.63
CA SER A 117 1.79 -2.91 25.99
C SER A 117 2.82 -3.24 27.09
N GLN A 118 3.89 -3.95 26.75
CA GLN A 118 4.98 -4.31 27.67
C GLN A 118 6.13 -3.29 27.67
N SER A 119 6.01 -2.19 26.92
CA SER A 119 7.04 -1.15 26.79
C SER A 119 6.85 0.03 27.73
#